data_AF-A0A949GA95-F1
#
_entry.id   AF-A0A949GA95-F1
#
_cell.length_a   1.000
_cell.length_b   1.000
_cell.length_c   1.000
_cell.angle_alpha   90.00
_cell.angle_beta   90.00
_cell.angle_gamma   90.00
#
_symmetry.space_group_name_H-M   'P 1'
#
loop_
_entity.id
_entity.type
_entity.pdbx_description
1 polymer ?
#
loop_
_entity_poly.entity_id
_entity_poly.type
_entity_poly.pdbx_seq_one_letter_code
_entity_poly.pdbx_strand_id
1 'polypeptide(L)'
;MSDDKTENINPDELRELKTQYNKAKDLLEKISAIRVRYDEAFKALEDRKTDVSKISDDARERFSSIENIKNESAKYLSDIKSNLEKIQLDLDKIADALQKIENTKGKIEGRGGEVEALVSTVTALKGDIEKIKDSAQKRLGDIDKLLSDVQTKLTQVQEAYQQFVAINAKITDKNTGLQAILDNSIILQKQTGTVLAEIKTFRDQSKELLDEINKNKSEIDQVGLEIEKILEEAKLDKDEVKKITALITDTGFEYAFQKRERMLRWSSITWLVILLVSIAVLAYMLYSLFAGYFTDLTKVPEVNIVIFRFLLTSPLIFIIGVAIKQYGNERILNEKYAFKAVLAAVIRNHSKFLVEIKDQAGPDNAEFFRKVIGDLYSEVHDSSEVLKDDRKEEKDRKKWGKVVLKIKELKSLFPDGLGAKDIADLISKLK
;
A
#
# COMPACT_ATOMS: atom_id res chain seq x y z
N MET A 1 171.69 -175.92 65.03
CA MET A 1 171.37 -177.24 65.59
C MET A 1 169.90 -177.48 65.33
N SER A 2 169.39 -178.62 64.88
CA SER A 2 169.93 -179.85 64.31
C SER A 2 168.68 -180.71 64.00
N ASP A 3 168.84 -181.61 63.03
CA ASP A 3 168.19 -182.92 62.87
C ASP A 3 166.66 -183.04 62.65
N ASP A 4 166.34 -183.21 61.37
CA ASP A 4 165.87 -184.47 60.75
C ASP A 4 164.77 -185.30 61.45
N LYS A 5 163.57 -185.22 60.87
CA LYS A 5 162.69 -186.35 60.53
C LYS A 5 161.59 -185.86 59.60
N THR A 6 161.65 -186.29 58.34
CA THR A 6 160.61 -186.12 57.33
C THR A 6 159.43 -187.05 57.62
N GLU A 7 158.33 -186.50 58.12
CA GLU A 7 157.01 -187.13 58.11
C GLU A 7 156.23 -186.59 56.90
N ASN A 8 155.88 -187.51 56.02
CA ASN A 8 155.30 -187.27 54.71
C ASN A 8 153.89 -186.66 54.86
N ILE A 9 153.75 -185.39 54.46
CA ILE A 9 152.52 -184.60 54.55
C ILE A 9 151.45 -185.20 53.63
N ASN A 10 150.31 -185.54 54.23
CA ASN A 10 149.13 -186.07 53.56
C ASN A 10 148.59 -185.04 52.54
N PRO A 11 148.42 -185.40 51.24
CA PRO A 11 147.95 -184.50 50.19
C PRO A 11 146.63 -183.76 50.48
N ASP A 12 145.80 -184.29 51.36
CA ASP A 12 144.52 -183.68 51.74
C ASP A 12 144.69 -182.42 52.62
N GLU A 13 145.70 -182.35 53.49
CA GLU A 13 145.90 -181.19 54.38
C GLU A 13 146.43 -179.95 53.63
N LEU A 14 147.27 -180.14 52.61
CA LEU A 14 147.75 -179.05 51.75
C LEU A 14 146.63 -178.49 50.87
N ARG A 15 145.67 -179.33 50.49
CA ARG A 15 144.47 -178.91 49.74
C ARG A 15 143.53 -178.09 50.62
N GLU A 16 143.38 -178.48 51.89
CA GLU A 16 142.60 -177.76 52.90
C GLU A 16 143.18 -176.34 53.15
N LEU A 17 144.49 -176.22 53.36
CA LEU A 17 145.15 -174.95 53.64
C LEU A 17 145.10 -173.98 52.46
N LYS A 18 145.30 -174.47 51.24
CA LYS A 18 145.17 -173.66 50.01
C LYS A 18 143.73 -173.18 49.80
N THR A 19 142.76 -174.02 50.18
CA THR A 19 141.33 -173.66 50.16
C THR A 19 141.03 -172.59 51.22
N GLN A 20 141.59 -172.69 52.42
CA GLN A 20 141.44 -171.67 53.46
C GLN A 20 142.12 -170.35 53.10
N TYR A 21 143.33 -170.37 52.52
CA TYR A 21 143.99 -169.16 52.03
C TYR A 21 143.18 -168.48 50.94
N ASN A 22 142.68 -169.23 49.96
CA ASN A 22 141.83 -168.68 48.90
C ASN A 22 140.52 -168.11 49.44
N LYS A 23 139.90 -168.76 50.45
CA LYS A 23 138.75 -168.21 51.17
C LYS A 23 139.10 -166.93 51.93
N ALA A 24 140.25 -166.88 52.60
CA ALA A 24 140.70 -165.69 53.32
C ALA A 24 141.00 -164.54 52.37
N LYS A 25 141.62 -164.81 51.22
CA LYS A 25 141.87 -163.82 50.17
C LYS A 25 140.56 -163.30 49.56
N ASP A 26 139.64 -164.20 49.21
CA ASP A 26 138.30 -163.85 48.71
C ASP A 26 137.51 -163.03 49.74
N LEU A 27 137.61 -163.38 51.02
CA LEU A 27 137.04 -162.59 52.11
C LEU A 27 137.70 -161.22 52.22
N LEU A 28 139.02 -161.12 52.10
CA LEU A 28 139.73 -159.85 52.16
C LEU A 28 139.39 -158.94 50.98
N GLU A 29 139.26 -159.50 49.77
CA GLU A 29 138.78 -158.80 48.58
C GLU A 29 137.31 -158.36 48.73
N LYS A 30 136.45 -159.19 49.33
CA LYS A 30 135.08 -158.81 49.65
C LYS A 30 135.03 -157.69 50.69
N ILE A 31 135.86 -157.74 51.72
CA ILE A 31 135.93 -156.70 52.76
C ILE A 31 136.44 -155.38 52.17
N SER A 32 137.46 -155.42 51.31
CA SER A 32 137.97 -154.21 50.66
C SER A 32 136.94 -153.63 49.69
N ALA A 33 136.24 -154.47 48.92
CA ALA A 33 135.14 -154.02 48.06
C ALA A 33 133.97 -153.44 48.86
N ILE A 34 133.62 -154.02 50.00
CA ILE A 34 132.61 -153.47 50.93
C ILE A 34 133.07 -152.13 51.48
N ARG A 35 134.35 -151.98 51.85
CA ARG A 35 134.89 -150.70 52.34
C ARG A 35 134.78 -149.60 51.29
N VAL A 36 135.18 -149.88 50.05
CA VAL A 36 135.03 -148.92 48.94
C VAL A 36 133.56 -148.55 48.73
N ARG A 37 132.66 -149.53 48.68
CA ARG A 37 131.21 -149.27 48.55
C ARG A 37 130.65 -148.49 49.74
N TYR A 38 131.15 -148.74 50.95
CA TYR A 38 130.77 -148.00 52.14
C TYR A 38 131.23 -146.55 52.06
N ASP A 39 132.48 -146.29 51.69
CA ASP A 39 133.03 -144.94 51.56
C ASP A 39 132.31 -144.15 50.44
N GLU A 40 131.99 -144.82 49.32
CA GLU A 40 131.17 -144.25 48.24
C GLU A 40 129.75 -143.94 48.71
N ALA A 41 129.10 -144.87 49.41
CA ALA A 41 127.75 -144.66 49.94
C ALA A 41 127.73 -143.56 51.00
N PHE A 42 128.75 -143.49 51.86
CA PHE A 42 128.89 -142.45 52.88
C PHE A 42 129.10 -141.07 52.24
N LYS A 43 129.96 -140.98 51.23
CA LYS A 43 130.15 -139.74 50.46
C LYS A 43 128.86 -139.30 49.76
N ALA A 44 128.15 -140.22 49.10
CA ALA A 44 126.86 -139.92 48.48
C ALA A 44 125.79 -139.48 49.50
N LEU A 45 125.86 -139.98 50.74
CA LEU A 45 124.96 -139.60 51.82
C LEU A 45 125.28 -138.19 52.34
N GLU A 46 126.55 -137.81 52.47
CA GLU A 46 126.95 -136.42 52.78
C GLU A 46 126.60 -135.43 51.64
N ASP A 47 126.79 -135.83 50.37
CA ASP A 47 126.36 -135.02 49.22
C ASP A 47 124.83 -134.82 49.25
N ARG A 48 124.06 -135.88 49.47
CA ARG A 48 122.60 -135.80 49.63
C ARG A 48 122.18 -134.94 50.82
N LYS A 49 122.88 -135.02 51.96
CA LYS A 49 122.61 -134.20 53.13
C LYS A 49 122.83 -132.71 52.82
N THR A 50 123.88 -132.40 52.06
CA THR A 50 124.16 -131.05 51.57
C THR A 50 123.05 -130.55 50.64
N ASP A 51 122.61 -131.36 49.68
CA ASP A 51 121.52 -131.01 48.77
C ASP A 51 120.19 -130.83 49.50
N VAL A 52 119.87 -131.68 50.47
CA VAL A 52 118.68 -131.54 51.33
C VAL A 52 118.74 -130.24 52.13
N SER A 53 119.91 -129.85 52.64
CA SER A 53 120.08 -128.56 53.33
C SER A 53 119.78 -127.40 52.39
N LYS A 54 120.34 -127.39 51.17
CA LYS A 54 120.08 -126.35 50.17
C LYS A 54 118.61 -126.27 49.79
N ILE A 55 117.97 -127.41 49.52
CA ILE A 55 116.54 -127.47 49.20
C ILE A 55 115.70 -126.94 50.36
N SER A 56 116.06 -127.28 51.60
CA SER A 56 115.37 -126.79 52.80
C SER A 56 115.50 -125.27 52.93
N ASP A 57 116.67 -124.71 52.66
CA ASP A 57 116.90 -123.26 52.74
C ASP A 57 116.17 -122.51 51.61
N ASP A 58 116.24 -123.00 50.37
CA ASP A 58 115.45 -122.49 49.22
C ASP A 58 113.95 -122.54 49.50
N ALA A 59 113.46 -123.64 50.11
CA ALA A 59 112.06 -123.78 50.46
C ALA A 59 111.65 -122.72 51.50
N ARG A 60 112.47 -122.47 52.53
CA ARG A 60 112.21 -121.42 53.53
C ARG A 60 112.15 -120.04 52.91
N GLU A 61 113.06 -119.72 51.98
CA GLU A 61 113.06 -118.43 51.28
C GLU A 61 111.82 -118.26 50.40
N ARG A 62 111.44 -119.30 49.65
CA ARG A 62 110.20 -119.30 48.87
C ARG A 62 108.96 -119.15 49.75
N PHE A 63 108.90 -119.84 50.90
CA PHE A 63 107.80 -119.67 51.85
C PHE A 63 107.72 -118.24 52.38
N SER A 64 108.85 -117.63 52.73
CA SER A 64 108.91 -116.22 53.14
C SER A 64 108.37 -115.29 52.04
N SER A 65 108.79 -115.51 50.78
CA SER A 65 108.31 -114.75 49.63
C SER A 65 106.81 -114.92 49.38
N ILE A 66 106.28 -116.15 49.50
CA ILE A 66 104.85 -116.44 49.38
C ILE A 66 104.05 -115.71 50.46
N GLU A 67 104.54 -115.69 51.71
CA GLU A 67 103.84 -115.01 52.80
C GLU A 67 103.83 -113.49 52.58
N ASN A 68 104.92 -112.90 52.06
CA ASN A 68 104.95 -111.50 51.68
C ASN A 68 103.94 -111.17 50.57
N ILE A 69 103.92 -111.96 49.48
CA ILE A 69 102.97 -111.78 48.37
C ILE A 69 101.52 -111.89 48.86
N LYS A 70 101.24 -112.85 49.75
CA LYS A 70 99.92 -113.03 50.36
C LYS A 70 99.51 -111.80 51.17
N ASN A 71 100.41 -111.24 51.96
CA ASN A 71 100.15 -110.03 52.74
C ASN A 71 99.92 -108.80 51.85
N GLU A 72 100.71 -108.62 50.79
CA GLU A 72 100.52 -107.54 49.80
C GLU A 72 99.19 -107.69 49.05
N SER A 73 98.86 -108.90 48.62
CA SER A 73 97.59 -109.20 47.95
C SER A 73 96.38 -108.90 48.83
N ALA A 74 96.46 -109.22 50.14
CA ALA A 74 95.43 -108.88 51.10
C ALA A 74 95.26 -107.36 51.25
N LYS A 75 96.36 -106.60 51.24
CA LYS A 75 96.33 -105.13 51.26
C LYS A 75 95.66 -104.57 50.01
N TYR A 76 96.06 -105.04 48.82
CA TYR A 76 95.44 -104.61 47.56
C TYR A 76 93.94 -104.92 47.51
N LEU A 77 93.52 -106.09 47.99
CA LEU A 77 92.10 -106.45 48.05
C LEU A 77 91.32 -105.49 48.97
N SER A 78 91.91 -105.09 50.10
CA SER A 78 91.33 -104.10 51.00
C SER A 78 91.18 -102.72 50.32
N ASP A 79 92.21 -102.27 49.60
CA ASP A 79 92.19 -100.99 48.88
C ASP A 79 91.15 -101.00 47.75
N ILE A 80 91.06 -102.10 46.99
CA ILE A 80 90.03 -102.29 45.94
C ILE A 80 88.63 -102.21 46.56
N LYS A 81 88.39 -102.90 47.67
CA LYS A 81 87.10 -102.87 48.35
C LYS A 81 86.73 -101.45 48.80
N SER A 82 87.66 -100.72 49.40
CA SER A 82 87.43 -99.33 49.81
C SER A 82 87.14 -98.41 48.63
N ASN A 83 87.83 -98.58 47.50
CA ASN A 83 87.58 -97.80 46.30
C ASN A 83 86.24 -98.13 45.65
N LEU A 84 85.81 -99.40 45.65
CA LEU A 84 84.49 -99.80 45.19
C LEU A 84 83.38 -99.16 46.03
N GLU A 85 83.55 -99.11 47.35
CA GLU A 85 82.60 -98.42 48.25
C GLU A 85 82.51 -96.92 47.94
N LYS A 86 83.64 -96.26 47.65
CA LYS A 86 83.66 -94.84 47.24
C LYS A 86 82.99 -94.62 45.88
N ILE A 87 83.27 -95.47 44.89
CA ILE A 87 82.64 -95.42 43.56
C ILE A 87 81.13 -95.57 43.68
N GLN A 88 80.66 -96.48 44.54
CA GLN A 88 79.23 -96.67 44.77
C GLN A 88 78.58 -95.39 45.33
N LEU A 89 79.21 -94.76 46.33
CA LEU A 89 78.72 -93.50 46.89
C LEU A 89 78.68 -92.37 45.86
N ASP A 90 79.66 -92.31 44.95
CA ASP A 90 79.68 -91.29 43.90
C ASP A 90 78.65 -91.57 42.80
N LEU A 91 78.38 -92.85 42.47
CA LEU A 91 77.28 -93.24 41.58
C LEU A 91 75.92 -92.81 42.15
N ASP A 92 75.71 -92.99 43.45
CA ASP A 92 74.48 -92.57 44.12
C ASP A 92 74.32 -91.03 44.05
N LYS A 93 75.40 -90.26 44.30
CA LYS A 93 75.38 -88.79 44.14
C LYS A 93 75.11 -88.34 42.70
N ILE A 94 75.66 -89.06 41.71
CA ILE A 94 75.41 -88.77 40.29
C ILE A 94 73.95 -89.03 39.95
N ALA A 95 73.37 -90.12 40.43
CA ALA A 95 71.95 -90.43 40.24
C ALA A 95 71.05 -89.33 40.82
N ASP A 96 71.33 -88.88 42.05
CA ASP A 96 70.63 -87.77 42.69
C ASP A 96 70.76 -86.45 41.90
N ALA A 97 71.95 -86.17 41.36
CA ALA A 97 72.19 -84.98 40.55
C ALA A 97 71.41 -85.04 39.23
N LEU A 98 71.37 -86.19 38.55
CA LEU A 98 70.59 -86.39 37.33
C LEU A 98 69.09 -86.20 37.59
N GLN A 99 68.57 -86.70 38.71
CA GLN A 99 67.16 -86.49 39.07
C GLN A 99 66.84 -85.00 39.30
N LYS A 100 67.74 -84.25 39.95
CA LYS A 100 67.58 -82.80 40.11
C LYS A 100 67.63 -82.04 38.79
N ILE A 101 68.49 -82.46 37.86
CA ILE A 101 68.57 -81.89 36.50
C ILE A 101 67.26 -82.12 35.75
N GLU A 102 66.72 -83.35 35.75
CA GLU A 102 65.46 -83.64 35.05
C GLU A 102 64.27 -82.84 35.62
N ASN A 103 64.20 -82.73 36.95
CA ASN A 103 63.21 -81.88 37.62
C ASN A 103 63.35 -80.39 37.22
N THR A 104 64.58 -79.91 37.08
CA THR A 104 64.86 -78.52 36.67
C THR A 104 64.49 -78.28 35.21
N LYS A 105 64.79 -79.24 34.33
CA LYS A 105 64.41 -79.23 32.92
C LYS A 105 62.88 -79.13 32.77
N GLY A 106 62.12 -79.96 33.48
CA GLY A 106 60.65 -79.89 33.46
C GLY A 106 60.10 -78.53 33.92
N LYS A 107 60.72 -77.90 34.94
CA LYS A 107 60.37 -76.52 35.35
C LYS A 107 60.69 -75.49 34.28
N ILE A 108 61.80 -75.63 33.57
CA ILE A 108 62.18 -74.72 32.47
C ILE A 108 61.19 -74.86 31.30
N GLU A 109 60.82 -76.08 30.92
CA GLU A 109 59.84 -76.35 29.87
C GLU A 109 58.47 -75.75 30.23
N GLY A 110 58.01 -75.94 31.48
CA GLY A 110 56.77 -75.33 31.96
C GLY A 110 56.78 -73.80 31.88
N ARG A 111 57.86 -73.15 32.35
CA ARG A 111 58.05 -71.70 32.22
C ARG A 111 58.13 -71.24 30.77
N GLY A 112 58.67 -72.07 29.87
CA GLY A 112 58.66 -71.81 28.43
C GLY A 112 57.24 -71.66 27.88
N GLY A 113 56.36 -72.61 28.22
CA GLY A 113 54.95 -72.54 27.83
C GLY A 113 54.21 -71.32 28.40
N GLU A 114 54.50 -70.95 29.66
CA GLU A 114 53.94 -69.72 30.26
C GLU A 114 54.39 -68.45 29.51
N VAL A 115 55.66 -68.38 29.12
CA VAL A 115 56.20 -67.25 28.33
C VAL A 115 55.55 -67.17 26.96
N GLU A 116 55.36 -68.29 26.26
CA GLU A 116 54.67 -68.32 24.97
C GLU A 116 53.22 -67.84 25.06
N ALA A 117 52.50 -68.23 26.13
CA ALA A 117 51.15 -67.76 26.40
C ALA A 117 51.11 -66.23 26.67
N LEU A 118 52.07 -65.72 27.43
CA LEU A 118 52.21 -64.27 27.67
C LEU A 118 52.51 -63.50 26.38
N VAL A 119 53.42 -64.00 25.54
CA VAL A 119 53.73 -63.40 24.23
C VAL A 119 52.49 -63.34 23.34
N SER A 120 51.70 -64.43 23.31
CA SER A 120 50.44 -64.46 22.57
C SER A 120 49.44 -63.42 23.08
N THR A 121 49.32 -63.29 24.41
CA THR A 121 48.44 -62.28 25.04
C THR A 121 48.89 -60.86 24.72
N VAL A 122 50.19 -60.57 24.82
CA VAL A 122 50.75 -59.25 24.49
C VAL A 122 50.52 -58.90 23.02
N THR A 123 50.65 -59.88 22.12
CA THR A 123 50.41 -59.69 20.69
C THR A 123 48.95 -59.37 20.41
N ALA A 124 48.01 -60.05 21.06
CA ALA A 124 46.58 -59.75 20.94
C ALA A 124 46.25 -58.35 21.47
N LEU A 125 46.74 -57.99 22.65
CA LEU A 125 46.55 -56.66 23.25
C LEU A 125 47.09 -55.54 22.36
N LYS A 126 48.25 -55.74 21.73
CA LYS A 126 48.80 -54.79 20.76
C LYS A 126 47.82 -54.55 19.60
N GLY A 127 47.25 -55.61 19.04
CA GLY A 127 46.26 -55.50 17.96
C GLY A 127 45.00 -54.75 18.38
N ASP A 128 44.51 -54.97 19.61
CA ASP A 128 43.35 -54.25 20.14
C ASP A 128 43.66 -52.77 20.39
N ILE A 129 44.86 -52.44 20.88
CA ILE A 129 45.32 -51.05 21.02
C ILE A 129 45.35 -50.34 19.67
N GLU A 130 45.85 -50.99 18.61
CA GLU A 130 45.86 -50.43 17.25
C GLU A 130 44.45 -50.14 16.74
N LYS A 131 43.50 -51.06 16.92
CA LYS A 131 42.09 -50.83 16.54
C LYS A 131 41.44 -49.67 17.31
N ILE A 132 41.73 -49.56 18.61
CA ILE A 132 41.24 -48.44 19.44
C ILE A 132 41.82 -47.13 18.95
N LYS A 133 43.12 -47.08 18.65
CA LYS A 133 43.79 -45.90 18.08
C LYS A 133 43.13 -45.45 16.78
N ASP A 134 42.93 -46.36 15.83
CA ASP A 134 42.30 -46.05 14.54
C ASP A 134 40.87 -45.52 14.72
N SER A 135 40.10 -46.15 15.62
CA SER A 135 38.74 -45.72 15.95
C SER A 135 38.72 -44.33 16.58
N ALA A 136 39.67 -44.03 17.48
CA ALA A 136 39.80 -42.73 18.10
C ALA A 136 40.18 -41.64 17.08
N GLN A 137 41.10 -41.93 16.15
CA GLN A 137 41.48 -41.00 15.08
C GLN A 137 40.30 -40.68 14.16
N LYS A 138 39.49 -41.69 13.80
CA LYS A 138 38.27 -41.46 13.01
C LYS A 138 37.28 -40.56 13.73
N ARG A 139 37.01 -40.82 15.01
CA ARG A 139 36.12 -40.00 15.84
C ARG A 139 36.62 -38.56 15.96
N LEU A 140 37.93 -38.35 16.10
CA LEU A 140 38.51 -37.02 16.14
C LEU A 140 38.24 -36.26 14.83
N GLY A 141 38.45 -36.91 13.68
CA GLY A 141 38.13 -36.32 12.38
C GLY A 141 36.64 -35.99 12.18
N ASP A 142 35.74 -36.79 12.75
CA ASP A 142 34.30 -36.50 12.73
C ASP A 142 33.95 -35.29 13.63
N ILE A 143 34.60 -35.17 14.80
CA ILE A 143 34.47 -34.01 15.69
C ILE A 143 34.94 -32.73 15.01
N ASP A 144 36.07 -32.76 14.31
CA ASP A 144 36.62 -31.59 13.61
C ASP A 144 35.66 -31.09 12.51
N LYS A 145 35.03 -32.01 11.78
CA LYS A 145 34.01 -31.67 10.78
C LYS A 145 32.78 -31.01 11.42
N LEU A 146 32.26 -31.60 12.49
CA LEU A 146 31.12 -31.03 13.22
C LEU A 146 31.44 -29.64 13.77
N LEU A 147 32.66 -29.42 14.28
CA LEU A 147 33.10 -28.12 14.75
C LEU A 147 33.08 -27.08 13.63
N SER A 148 33.60 -27.43 12.45
CA SER A 148 33.58 -26.58 11.25
C SER A 148 32.16 -26.21 10.80
N ASP A 149 31.24 -27.18 10.83
CA ASP A 149 29.83 -26.96 10.48
C ASP A 149 29.15 -26.00 11.49
N VAL A 150 29.42 -26.18 12.79
CA VAL A 150 28.92 -25.29 13.84
C VAL A 150 29.44 -23.86 13.66
N GLN A 151 30.72 -23.69 13.35
CA GLN A 151 31.31 -22.37 13.08
C GLN A 151 30.64 -21.70 11.88
N THR A 152 30.40 -22.45 10.79
CA THR A 152 29.71 -21.93 9.61
C THR A 152 28.28 -21.48 9.94
N LYS A 153 27.54 -22.29 10.69
CA LYS A 153 26.18 -21.93 11.13
C LYS A 153 26.16 -20.71 12.05
N LEU A 154 27.16 -20.56 12.93
CA LEU A 154 27.28 -19.40 13.80
C LEU A 154 27.42 -18.11 12.98
N THR A 155 28.26 -18.12 11.94
CA THR A 155 28.41 -16.99 11.01
C THR A 155 27.09 -16.66 10.31
N GLN A 156 26.37 -17.67 9.80
CA GLN A 156 25.06 -17.47 9.17
C GLN A 156 24.02 -16.85 10.12
N VAL A 157 24.00 -17.29 11.38
CA VAL A 157 23.12 -16.71 12.41
C VAL A 157 23.49 -15.25 12.69
N GLN A 158 24.78 -14.92 12.77
CA GLN A 158 25.23 -13.55 12.95
C GLN A 158 24.81 -12.64 11.78
N GLU A 159 24.96 -13.10 10.54
CA GLU A 159 24.51 -12.36 9.36
C GLU A 159 22.99 -12.14 9.36
N ALA A 160 22.20 -13.18 9.64
CA ALA A 160 20.75 -13.08 9.73
C ALA A 160 20.31 -12.11 10.84
N TYR A 161 20.99 -12.12 11.98
CA TYR A 161 20.73 -11.18 13.07
C TYR A 161 21.01 -9.73 12.65
N GLN A 162 22.11 -9.46 11.95
CA GLN A 162 22.40 -8.11 11.44
C GLN A 162 21.35 -7.63 10.44
N GLN A 163 20.89 -8.52 9.55
CA GLN A 163 19.79 -8.20 8.62
C GLN A 163 18.50 -7.89 9.37
N PHE A 164 18.16 -8.68 10.40
CA PHE A 164 17.00 -8.42 11.25
C PHE A 164 17.08 -7.03 11.92
N VAL A 165 18.23 -6.68 12.51
CA VAL A 165 18.43 -5.37 13.13
C VAL A 165 18.24 -4.24 12.11
N ALA A 166 18.77 -4.38 10.90
CA ALA A 166 18.62 -3.38 9.83
C ALA A 166 17.16 -3.22 9.38
N ILE A 167 16.40 -4.32 9.27
CA ILE A 167 14.97 -4.28 8.95
C ILE A 167 14.18 -3.62 10.09
N ASN A 168 14.47 -3.99 11.34
CA ASN A 168 13.80 -3.43 12.50
C ASN A 168 14.04 -1.91 12.60
N ALA A 169 15.26 -1.44 12.28
CA ALA A 169 15.56 -0.02 12.22
C ALA A 169 14.69 0.71 11.18
N LYS A 170 14.46 0.13 10.00
CA LYS A 170 13.58 0.70 8.97
C LYS A 170 12.12 0.73 9.42
N ILE A 171 11.63 -0.34 10.05
CA ILE A 171 10.24 -0.43 10.54
C ILE A 171 9.97 0.60 11.65
N THR A 172 10.96 0.80 12.53
CA THR A 172 10.85 1.68 13.70
C THR A 172 11.30 3.12 13.43
N ASP A 173 11.72 3.44 12.21
CA ASP A 173 12.11 4.80 11.84
C ASP A 173 10.93 5.77 12.04
N LYS A 174 11.19 6.89 12.71
CA LYS A 174 10.13 7.83 13.12
C LYS A 174 9.52 8.61 11.96
N ASN A 175 10.22 8.70 10.82
CA ASN A 175 9.82 9.55 9.69
C ASN A 175 9.33 8.72 8.49
N THR A 176 9.83 7.50 8.36
CA THR A 176 9.62 6.62 7.20
C THR A 176 9.15 5.22 7.59
N GLY A 177 9.20 4.89 8.88
CA GLY A 177 8.73 3.62 9.42
C GLY A 177 7.20 3.52 9.46
N LEU A 178 6.73 2.42 10.01
CA LEU A 178 5.32 2.02 9.87
C LEU A 178 4.36 3.02 10.53
N GLN A 179 4.75 3.60 11.67
CA GLN A 179 3.95 4.61 12.37
C GLN A 179 3.82 5.89 11.55
N ALA A 180 4.91 6.36 10.92
CA ALA A 180 4.88 7.56 10.09
C ALA A 180 3.96 7.39 8.86
N ILE A 181 3.99 6.20 8.24
CA ILE A 181 3.09 5.86 7.14
C ILE A 181 1.63 5.86 7.62
N LEU A 182 1.36 5.29 8.80
CA LEU A 182 0.02 5.28 9.40
C LEU A 182 -0.47 6.71 9.69
N ASP A 183 0.36 7.55 10.30
CA ASP A 183 0.03 8.94 10.62
C ASP A 183 -0.29 9.74 9.35
N ASN A 184 0.52 9.58 8.29
CA ASN A 184 0.28 10.19 6.98
C ASN A 184 -1.04 9.69 6.36
N SER A 185 -1.37 8.40 6.49
CA SER A 185 -2.63 7.84 6.00
C SER A 185 -3.84 8.46 6.71
N ILE A 186 -3.76 8.65 8.03
CA ILE A 186 -4.81 9.31 8.83
C ILE A 186 -4.99 10.77 8.38
N ILE A 187 -3.89 11.49 8.14
CA ILE A 187 -3.95 12.87 7.63
C ILE A 187 -4.64 12.92 6.26
N LEU A 188 -4.25 12.05 5.33
CA LEU A 188 -4.88 11.95 4.01
C LEU A 188 -6.38 11.62 4.12
N GLN A 189 -6.76 10.73 5.04
CA GLN A 189 -8.15 10.39 5.28
C GLN A 189 -8.94 11.63 5.74
N LYS A 190 -8.40 12.42 6.66
CA LYS A 190 -9.02 13.66 7.12
C LYS A 190 -9.18 14.68 5.99
N GLN A 191 -8.13 14.88 5.18
CA GLN A 191 -8.18 15.75 4.00
C GLN A 191 -9.25 15.30 3.00
N THR A 192 -9.33 14.00 2.75
CA THR A 192 -10.37 13.40 1.90
C THR A 192 -11.77 13.69 2.44
N GLY A 193 -11.95 13.61 3.75
CA GLY A 193 -13.20 13.99 4.43
C GLY A 193 -13.59 15.46 4.21
N THR A 194 -12.63 16.38 4.29
CA THR A 194 -12.84 17.81 4.01
C THR A 194 -13.26 18.03 2.55
N VAL A 195 -12.52 17.46 1.60
CA VAL A 195 -12.84 17.59 0.16
C VAL A 195 -14.23 17.04 -0.15
N LEU A 196 -14.64 15.93 0.47
CA LEU A 196 -15.98 15.39 0.32
C LEU A 196 -17.07 16.36 0.83
N ALA A 197 -16.82 17.07 1.93
CA ALA A 197 -17.74 18.06 2.46
C ALA A 197 -17.85 19.29 1.53
N GLU A 198 -16.72 19.74 0.97
CA GLU A 198 -16.70 20.81 -0.03
C GLU A 198 -17.47 20.42 -1.30
N ILE A 199 -17.26 19.21 -1.83
CA ILE A 199 -18.01 18.68 -2.99
C ILE A 199 -19.52 18.67 -2.71
N LYS A 200 -19.94 18.25 -1.51
CA LYS A 200 -21.37 18.29 -1.13
C LYS A 200 -21.92 19.71 -1.13
N THR A 201 -21.15 20.66 -0.59
CA THR A 201 -21.52 22.07 -0.58
C THR A 201 -21.67 22.62 -2.00
N PHE A 202 -20.70 22.37 -2.89
CA PHE A 202 -20.78 22.78 -4.28
C PHE A 202 -21.96 22.17 -5.04
N ARG A 203 -22.24 20.88 -4.79
CA ARG A 203 -23.42 20.21 -5.34
C ARG A 203 -24.71 20.90 -4.89
N ASP A 204 -24.82 21.24 -3.61
CA ASP A 204 -26.01 21.89 -3.05
C ASP A 204 -26.19 23.30 -3.61
N GLN A 205 -25.11 24.08 -3.70
CA GLN A 205 -25.10 25.39 -4.36
C GLN A 205 -25.48 25.29 -5.85
N SER A 206 -24.98 24.28 -6.56
CA SER A 206 -25.33 24.06 -7.98
C SER A 206 -26.81 23.73 -8.16
N LYS A 207 -27.41 23.01 -7.20
CA LYS A 207 -28.85 22.71 -7.20
C LYS A 207 -29.68 23.97 -6.97
N GLU A 208 -29.28 24.82 -6.02
CA GLU A 208 -29.96 26.11 -5.75
C GLU A 208 -29.91 27.03 -6.97
N LEU A 209 -28.76 27.13 -7.64
CA LEU A 209 -28.64 27.87 -8.90
C LEU A 209 -29.55 27.30 -10.01
N LEU A 210 -29.71 25.98 -10.08
CA LEU A 210 -30.63 25.35 -11.04
C LEU A 210 -32.09 25.74 -10.75
N ASP A 211 -32.48 25.76 -9.48
CA ASP A 211 -33.81 26.18 -9.04
C ASP A 211 -34.07 27.67 -9.37
N GLU A 212 -33.07 28.54 -9.16
CA GLU A 212 -33.12 29.96 -9.56
C GLU A 212 -33.26 30.13 -11.07
N ILE A 213 -32.48 29.40 -11.88
CA ILE A 213 -32.57 29.44 -13.34
C ILE A 213 -33.98 29.02 -13.80
N ASN A 214 -34.54 27.96 -13.22
CA ASN A 214 -35.88 27.50 -13.55
C ASN A 214 -36.95 28.53 -13.18
N LYS A 215 -36.80 29.19 -12.03
CA LYS A 215 -37.69 30.28 -11.62
C LYS A 215 -37.62 31.46 -12.59
N ASN A 216 -36.41 31.93 -12.90
CA ASN A 216 -36.20 33.04 -13.84
C ASN A 216 -36.75 32.71 -15.23
N LYS A 217 -36.61 31.46 -15.69
CA LYS A 217 -37.22 31.01 -16.94
C LYS A 217 -38.73 31.15 -16.91
N SER A 218 -39.39 30.73 -15.83
CA SER A 218 -40.83 30.90 -15.67
C SER A 218 -41.25 32.38 -15.64
N GLU A 219 -40.46 33.25 -15.02
CA GLU A 219 -40.71 34.70 -15.01
C GLU A 219 -40.54 35.30 -16.43
N ILE A 220 -39.52 34.87 -17.18
CA ILE A 220 -39.31 35.27 -18.59
C ILE A 220 -40.49 34.81 -19.46
N ASP A 221 -40.97 33.58 -19.29
CA ASP A 221 -42.13 33.07 -20.02
C ASP A 221 -43.38 33.91 -19.73
N GLN A 222 -43.59 34.33 -18.47
CA GLN A 222 -44.69 35.22 -18.09
C GLN A 222 -44.56 36.62 -18.74
N VAL A 223 -43.38 37.22 -18.68
CA VAL A 223 -43.13 38.52 -19.33
C VAL A 223 -43.35 38.42 -20.84
N GLY A 224 -42.97 37.31 -21.46
CA GLY A 224 -43.24 37.04 -22.88
C GLY A 224 -44.74 37.10 -23.21
N LEU A 225 -45.57 36.44 -22.41
CA LEU A 225 -47.03 36.48 -22.57
C LEU A 225 -47.61 37.89 -22.36
N GLU A 226 -47.11 38.65 -21.38
CA GLU A 226 -47.52 40.03 -21.14
C GLU A 226 -47.17 40.95 -22.32
N ILE A 227 -45.97 40.82 -22.88
CA ILE A 227 -45.54 41.57 -24.07
C ILE A 227 -46.46 41.25 -25.25
N GLU A 228 -46.79 39.98 -25.46
CA GLU A 228 -47.66 39.53 -26.55
C GLU A 228 -49.06 40.14 -26.42
N LYS A 229 -49.59 40.21 -25.19
CA LYS A 229 -50.86 40.87 -24.89
C LYS A 229 -50.82 42.38 -25.17
N ILE A 230 -49.79 43.08 -24.69
CA ILE A 230 -49.63 44.53 -24.91
C ILE A 230 -49.51 44.84 -26.41
N LEU A 231 -48.84 43.96 -27.17
CA LEU A 231 -48.68 44.12 -28.61
C LEU A 231 -50.03 44.03 -29.33
N GLU A 232 -50.91 43.09 -28.92
CA GLU A 232 -52.28 43.02 -29.44
C GLU A 232 -53.12 44.25 -29.04
N GLU A 233 -53.04 44.72 -27.79
CA GLU A 233 -53.71 45.95 -27.35
C GLU A 233 -53.24 47.17 -28.19
N ALA A 234 -51.94 47.32 -28.40
CA ALA A 234 -51.39 48.41 -29.22
C ALA A 234 -51.81 48.35 -30.71
N LYS A 235 -52.03 47.15 -31.27
CA LYS A 235 -52.60 47.00 -32.63
C LYS A 235 -54.03 47.50 -32.69
N LEU A 236 -54.85 47.17 -31.69
CA LEU A 236 -56.23 47.62 -31.60
C LEU A 236 -56.31 49.15 -31.48
N ASP A 237 -55.51 49.73 -30.58
CA ASP A 237 -55.43 51.19 -30.41
C ASP A 237 -55.01 51.89 -31.71
N LYS A 238 -54.03 51.33 -32.42
CA LYS A 238 -53.60 51.85 -33.73
C LYS A 238 -54.74 51.86 -34.75
N ASP A 239 -55.54 50.79 -34.81
CA ASP A 239 -56.68 50.70 -35.72
C ASP A 239 -57.80 51.69 -35.35
N GLU A 240 -58.02 51.93 -34.05
CA GLU A 240 -58.96 52.92 -33.55
C GLU A 240 -58.53 54.36 -33.89
N VAL A 241 -57.26 54.69 -33.66
CA VAL A 241 -56.68 55.98 -34.06
C VAL A 241 -56.82 56.21 -35.57
N LYS A 242 -56.62 55.16 -36.38
CA LYS A 242 -56.80 55.23 -37.84
C LYS A 242 -58.25 55.56 -38.24
N LYS A 243 -59.24 54.99 -37.54
CA LYS A 243 -60.67 55.29 -37.78
C LYS A 243 -61.03 56.73 -37.41
N ILE A 244 -60.59 57.20 -36.24
CA ILE A 244 -60.87 58.58 -35.78
C ILE A 244 -60.21 59.60 -36.72
N THR A 245 -58.96 59.34 -37.12
CA THR A 245 -58.23 60.22 -38.05
C THR A 245 -58.93 60.32 -39.41
N ALA A 246 -59.38 59.19 -39.97
CA ALA A 246 -60.13 59.19 -41.23
C ALA A 246 -61.41 60.05 -41.13
N LEU A 247 -62.13 59.96 -40.01
CA LEU A 247 -63.37 60.71 -39.76
C LEU A 247 -63.15 62.24 -39.72
N ILE A 248 -62.00 62.69 -39.21
CA ILE A 248 -61.64 64.12 -39.13
C ILE A 248 -61.12 64.63 -40.49
N THR A 249 -60.45 63.78 -41.27
CA THR A 249 -59.86 64.16 -42.56
C THR A 249 -60.82 64.16 -43.73
N ASP A 250 -61.88 63.33 -43.70
CA ASP A 250 -62.89 63.32 -44.75
C ASP A 250 -63.83 64.52 -44.60
N THR A 251 -64.05 65.20 -45.73
CA THR A 251 -64.75 66.48 -45.99
C THR A 251 -66.07 66.83 -45.26
N GLY A 252 -66.57 66.02 -44.33
CA GLY A 252 -67.85 66.19 -43.64
C GLY A 252 -67.99 67.46 -42.81
N PHE A 253 -66.99 67.82 -42.00
CA PHE A 253 -67.12 68.96 -41.06
C PHE A 253 -67.03 70.33 -41.75
N GLU A 254 -66.04 70.54 -42.61
CA GLU A 254 -65.83 71.81 -43.32
C GLU A 254 -67.02 72.15 -44.23
N TYR A 255 -67.53 71.16 -44.98
CA TYR A 255 -68.68 71.34 -45.86
C TYR A 255 -69.98 71.62 -45.08
N ALA A 256 -70.21 70.91 -43.97
CA ALA A 256 -71.40 71.12 -43.14
C ALA A 256 -71.45 72.53 -42.53
N PHE A 257 -70.32 73.01 -41.98
CA PHE A 257 -70.26 74.36 -41.39
C PHE A 257 -70.34 75.47 -42.43
N GLN A 258 -69.63 75.34 -43.56
CA GLN A 258 -69.67 76.34 -44.63
C GLN A 258 -71.05 76.42 -45.30
N LYS A 259 -71.75 75.29 -45.43
CA LYS A 259 -73.13 75.25 -45.94
C LYS A 259 -74.09 75.97 -45.00
N ARG A 260 -73.96 75.77 -43.68
CA ARG A 260 -74.78 76.42 -42.65
C ARG A 260 -74.53 77.92 -42.58
N GLU A 261 -73.26 78.34 -42.62
CA GLU A 261 -72.84 79.75 -42.73
C GLU A 261 -73.52 80.44 -43.92
N ARG A 262 -73.42 79.82 -45.11
CA ARG A 262 -74.02 80.37 -46.33
C ARG A 262 -75.53 80.51 -46.20
N MET A 263 -76.23 79.50 -45.70
CA MET A 263 -77.68 79.57 -45.47
C MET A 263 -78.06 80.71 -44.53
N LEU A 264 -77.34 80.88 -43.41
CA LEU A 264 -77.58 81.95 -42.45
C LEU A 264 -77.26 83.34 -43.02
N ARG A 265 -76.24 83.46 -43.89
CA ARG A 265 -75.95 84.71 -44.59
C ARG A 265 -77.10 85.13 -45.51
N TRP A 266 -77.66 84.19 -46.27
CA TRP A 266 -78.81 84.46 -47.12
C TRP A 266 -80.04 84.84 -46.30
N SER A 267 -80.30 84.13 -45.21
CA SER A 267 -81.41 84.45 -44.30
C SER A 267 -81.25 85.83 -43.64
N SER A 268 -80.06 86.17 -43.16
CA SER A 268 -79.76 87.48 -42.58
C SER A 268 -79.97 88.60 -43.61
N ILE A 269 -79.56 88.41 -44.86
CA ILE A 269 -79.84 89.39 -45.93
C ILE A 269 -81.34 89.54 -46.17
N THR A 270 -82.11 88.44 -46.18
CA THR A 270 -83.56 88.53 -46.39
C THR A 270 -84.27 89.34 -45.31
N TRP A 271 -83.89 89.19 -44.04
CA TRP A 271 -84.47 89.99 -42.95
C TRP A 271 -84.09 91.46 -43.02
N LEU A 272 -82.87 91.78 -43.46
CA LEU A 272 -82.45 93.15 -43.71
C LEU A 272 -83.26 93.80 -44.84
N VAL A 273 -83.51 93.06 -45.92
CA VAL A 273 -84.35 93.55 -47.03
C VAL A 273 -85.79 93.75 -46.56
N ILE A 274 -86.37 92.79 -45.83
CA ILE A 274 -87.73 92.91 -45.26
C ILE A 274 -87.82 94.16 -44.37
N LEU A 275 -86.82 94.40 -43.54
CA LEU A 275 -86.76 95.60 -42.69
C LEU A 275 -86.80 96.88 -43.55
N LEU A 276 -85.92 97.01 -44.53
CA LEU A 276 -85.83 98.21 -45.37
C LEU A 276 -87.12 98.45 -46.17
N VAL A 277 -87.70 97.39 -46.75
CA VAL A 277 -88.97 97.48 -47.48
C VAL A 277 -90.11 97.89 -46.54
N SER A 278 -90.19 97.30 -45.34
CA SER A 278 -91.24 97.63 -44.37
C SER A 278 -91.17 99.10 -43.93
N ILE A 279 -89.96 99.64 -43.76
CA ILE A 279 -89.75 101.07 -43.45
C ILE A 279 -90.18 101.95 -44.64
N ALA A 280 -89.79 101.61 -45.86
CA ALA A 280 -90.15 102.38 -47.06
C ALA A 280 -91.67 102.39 -47.30
N VAL A 281 -92.33 101.24 -47.14
CA VAL A 281 -93.80 101.12 -47.25
C VAL A 281 -94.50 101.92 -46.17
N LEU A 282 -94.02 101.86 -44.91
CA LEU A 282 -94.56 102.67 -43.83
C LEU A 282 -94.45 104.17 -44.14
N ALA A 283 -93.30 104.62 -44.63
CA ALA A 283 -93.06 106.01 -45.01
C ALA A 283 -93.97 106.45 -46.16
N TYR A 284 -94.10 105.64 -47.21
CA TYR A 284 -94.99 105.92 -48.33
C TYR A 284 -96.47 105.96 -47.89
N MET A 285 -96.89 105.03 -47.03
CA MET A 285 -98.27 104.98 -46.54
C MET A 285 -98.60 106.20 -45.67
N LEU A 286 -97.67 106.62 -44.81
CA LEU A 286 -97.81 107.87 -44.05
C LEU A 286 -97.90 109.09 -44.97
N TYR A 287 -97.04 109.18 -45.99
CA TYR A 287 -97.10 110.28 -46.95
C TYR A 287 -98.44 110.34 -47.70
N SER A 288 -98.87 109.21 -48.27
CA SER A 288 -100.14 109.06 -48.99
C SER A 288 -101.34 109.49 -48.15
N LEU A 289 -101.40 109.08 -46.88
CA LEU A 289 -102.53 109.37 -46.01
C LEU A 289 -102.62 110.85 -45.59
N PHE A 290 -101.49 111.58 -45.56
CA PHE A 290 -101.45 112.96 -45.07
C PHE A 290 -101.26 114.04 -46.15
N ALA A 291 -100.90 113.66 -47.39
CA ALA A 291 -100.65 114.61 -48.47
C ALA A 291 -101.81 115.58 -48.74
N GLY A 292 -103.07 115.12 -48.64
CA GLY A 292 -104.26 115.94 -48.88
C GLY A 292 -104.60 116.97 -47.78
N TYR A 293 -104.04 116.86 -46.58
CA TYR A 293 -104.28 117.83 -45.49
C TYR A 293 -103.30 119.01 -45.51
N PHE A 294 -102.15 118.88 -46.17
CA PHE A 294 -101.14 119.94 -46.20
C PHE A 294 -101.47 121.06 -47.20
N THR A 295 -102.34 120.81 -48.19
CA THR A 295 -102.63 121.78 -49.26
C THR A 295 -103.87 122.64 -49.03
N ASP A 296 -104.73 122.36 -48.03
CA ASP A 296 -105.91 123.17 -47.71
C ASP A 296 -106.19 123.20 -46.19
N LEU A 297 -105.64 124.22 -45.52
CA LEU A 297 -105.53 124.36 -44.06
C LEU A 297 -106.85 124.70 -43.33
N THR A 298 -107.99 124.62 -44.00
CA THR A 298 -109.29 124.98 -43.43
C THR A 298 -110.20 123.79 -43.11
N LYS A 299 -109.76 122.55 -43.40
CA LYS A 299 -110.50 121.32 -43.08
C LYS A 299 -109.87 120.58 -41.90
N VAL A 300 -110.50 120.70 -40.73
CA VAL A 300 -110.10 119.95 -39.53
C VAL A 300 -110.53 118.48 -39.68
N PRO A 301 -109.63 117.49 -39.51
CA PRO A 301 -109.97 116.07 -39.63
C PRO A 301 -110.89 115.61 -38.50
N GLU A 302 -111.92 114.82 -38.81
CA GLU A 302 -112.68 114.09 -37.78
C GLU A 302 -111.79 113.06 -37.07
N VAL A 303 -111.86 113.00 -35.73
CA VAL A 303 -111.02 112.14 -34.87
C VAL A 303 -111.07 110.67 -35.29
N ASN A 304 -112.24 110.20 -35.73
CA ASN A 304 -112.43 108.82 -36.18
C ASN A 304 -111.51 108.47 -37.36
N ILE A 305 -111.25 109.41 -38.27
CA ILE A 305 -110.43 109.18 -39.46
C ILE A 305 -108.94 108.99 -39.08
N VAL A 306 -108.46 109.69 -38.06
CA VAL A 306 -107.05 109.59 -37.60
C VAL A 306 -106.80 108.25 -36.87
N ILE A 307 -107.75 107.80 -36.05
CA ILE A 307 -107.62 106.54 -35.29
C ILE A 307 -107.63 105.34 -36.25
N PHE A 308 -108.55 105.31 -37.22
CA PHE A 308 -108.58 104.24 -38.25
C PHE A 308 -107.27 104.19 -39.06
N ARG A 309 -106.64 105.34 -39.32
CA ARG A 309 -105.35 105.42 -40.04
C ARG A 309 -104.16 104.92 -39.22
N PHE A 310 -104.14 105.18 -37.91
CA PHE A 310 -103.09 104.67 -37.00
C PHE A 310 -103.22 103.14 -36.80
N LEU A 311 -104.46 102.64 -36.77
CA LEU A 311 -104.71 101.19 -36.70
C LEU A 311 -104.24 100.49 -37.98
N LEU A 312 -104.32 101.16 -39.13
CA LEU A 312 -103.87 100.65 -40.43
C LEU A 312 -102.33 100.54 -40.53
N THR A 313 -101.56 101.39 -39.83
CA THR A 313 -100.08 101.40 -39.87
C THR A 313 -99.44 100.52 -38.80
N SER A 314 -100.17 100.14 -37.74
CA SER A 314 -99.70 99.30 -36.63
C SER A 314 -99.06 97.95 -37.06
N PRO A 315 -99.63 97.18 -38.00
CA PRO A 315 -99.03 95.91 -38.42
C PRO A 315 -97.63 96.05 -39.04
N LEU A 316 -97.36 97.15 -39.74
CA LEU A 316 -96.04 97.42 -40.35
C LEU A 316 -94.96 97.69 -39.29
N ILE A 317 -95.31 98.41 -38.21
CA ILE A 317 -94.37 98.69 -37.12
C ILE A 317 -93.97 97.38 -36.40
N PHE A 318 -94.91 96.46 -36.21
CA PHE A 318 -94.62 95.16 -35.63
C PHE A 318 -93.68 94.32 -36.50
N ILE A 319 -93.89 94.30 -37.82
CA ILE A 319 -93.02 93.59 -38.78
C ILE A 319 -91.59 94.12 -38.73
N ILE A 320 -91.42 95.45 -38.63
CA ILE A 320 -90.09 96.07 -38.47
C ILE A 320 -89.41 95.58 -37.19
N GLY A 321 -90.12 95.57 -36.06
CA GLY A 321 -89.56 95.12 -34.77
C GLY A 321 -89.08 93.66 -34.80
N VAL A 322 -89.86 92.76 -35.41
CA VAL A 322 -89.48 91.36 -35.59
C VAL A 322 -88.26 91.23 -36.51
N ALA A 323 -88.23 91.96 -37.63
CA ALA A 323 -87.14 91.92 -38.58
C ALA A 323 -85.81 92.39 -37.97
N ILE A 324 -85.79 93.44 -37.13
CA ILE A 324 -84.58 93.90 -36.41
C ILE A 324 -84.01 92.77 -35.55
N LYS A 325 -84.87 92.17 -34.72
CA LYS A 325 -84.44 91.13 -33.77
C LYS A 325 -83.93 89.89 -34.49
N GLN A 326 -84.63 89.47 -35.54
CA GLN A 326 -84.28 88.29 -36.30
C GLN A 326 -82.98 88.49 -37.10
N TYR A 327 -82.79 89.67 -37.67
CA TYR A 327 -81.54 90.04 -38.34
C TYR A 327 -80.33 89.95 -37.41
N GLY A 328 -80.43 90.50 -36.19
CA GLY A 328 -79.33 90.51 -35.22
C GLY A 328 -78.90 89.10 -34.80
N ASN A 329 -79.86 88.22 -34.50
CA ASN A 329 -79.57 86.85 -34.10
C ASN A 329 -78.93 86.04 -35.24
N GLU A 330 -79.45 86.15 -36.46
CA GLU A 330 -78.92 85.40 -37.61
C GLU A 330 -77.52 85.86 -38.01
N ARG A 331 -77.19 87.14 -37.79
CA ARG A 331 -75.85 87.66 -38.05
C ARG A 331 -74.80 87.10 -37.08
N ILE A 332 -75.13 87.02 -35.79
CA ILE A 332 -74.22 86.44 -34.77
C ILE A 332 -73.98 84.95 -35.03
N LEU A 333 -75.03 84.21 -35.40
CA LEU A 333 -74.91 82.79 -35.77
C LEU A 333 -74.03 82.60 -37.02
N ASN A 334 -74.20 83.44 -38.03
CA ASN A 334 -73.39 83.40 -39.25
C ASN A 334 -71.89 83.57 -38.95
N GLU A 335 -71.51 84.55 -38.14
CA GLU A 335 -70.10 84.80 -37.78
C GLU A 335 -69.47 83.63 -37.01
N LYS A 336 -70.23 82.96 -36.13
CA LYS A 336 -69.75 81.78 -35.39
C LYS A 336 -69.52 80.57 -36.31
N TYR A 337 -70.45 80.30 -37.24
CA TYR A 337 -70.27 79.21 -38.20
C TYR A 337 -69.17 79.49 -39.22
N ALA A 338 -68.94 80.76 -39.61
CA ALA A 338 -67.80 81.15 -40.42
C ALA A 338 -66.46 80.85 -39.72
N PHE A 339 -66.37 81.19 -38.42
CA PHE A 339 -65.19 80.85 -37.61
C PHE A 339 -64.97 79.33 -37.54
N LYS A 340 -66.03 78.56 -37.28
CA LYS A 340 -65.95 77.08 -37.22
C LYS A 340 -65.55 76.45 -38.56
N ALA A 341 -66.02 76.99 -39.68
CA ALA A 341 -65.63 76.52 -41.02
C ALA A 341 -64.14 76.78 -41.30
N VAL A 342 -63.63 77.97 -40.96
CA VAL A 342 -62.20 78.30 -41.07
C VAL A 342 -61.36 77.41 -40.17
N LEU A 343 -61.79 77.18 -38.92
CA LEU A 343 -61.08 76.31 -37.99
C LEU A 343 -61.01 74.86 -38.49
N ALA A 344 -62.12 74.33 -39.02
CA ALA A 344 -62.15 72.99 -39.62
C ALA A 344 -61.20 72.86 -40.83
N ALA A 345 -61.11 73.90 -41.68
CA ALA A 345 -60.17 73.93 -42.80
C ALA A 345 -58.70 73.95 -42.34
N VAL A 346 -58.38 74.67 -41.24
CA VAL A 346 -57.03 74.70 -40.66
C VAL A 346 -56.64 73.33 -40.10
N ILE A 347 -57.52 72.66 -39.35
CA ILE A 347 -57.31 71.29 -38.84
C ILE A 347 -57.00 70.35 -40.01
N ARG A 348 -57.74 70.45 -41.11
CA ARG A 348 -57.54 69.60 -42.29
C ARG A 348 -56.16 69.79 -42.92
N ASN A 349 -55.71 71.04 -43.08
CA ASN A 349 -54.39 71.32 -43.64
C ASN A 349 -53.26 70.84 -42.70
N HIS A 350 -53.38 71.03 -41.39
CA HIS A 350 -52.40 70.52 -40.42
C HIS A 350 -52.42 68.99 -40.29
N SER A 351 -53.60 68.38 -40.37
CA SER A 351 -53.76 66.93 -40.37
C SER A 351 -53.13 66.28 -41.61
N LYS A 352 -53.37 66.84 -42.81
CA LYS A 352 -52.68 66.40 -44.04
C LYS A 352 -51.16 66.57 -43.91
N PHE A 353 -50.70 67.69 -43.37
CA PHE A 353 -49.28 67.96 -43.15
C PHE A 353 -48.61 66.92 -42.22
N LEU A 354 -49.30 66.47 -41.16
CA LEU A 354 -48.76 65.45 -40.25
C LEU A 354 -48.83 64.01 -40.78
N VAL A 355 -49.75 63.71 -41.70
CA VAL A 355 -49.73 62.43 -42.43
C VAL A 355 -48.59 62.39 -43.45
N GLU A 356 -48.17 63.55 -43.97
CA GLU A 356 -47.10 63.68 -44.97
C GLU A 356 -45.69 63.72 -44.34
N ILE A 357 -45.55 64.28 -43.13
CA ILE A 357 -44.29 64.27 -42.37
C ILE A 357 -44.28 63.07 -41.42
N LYS A 358 -43.76 61.96 -41.91
CA LYS A 358 -43.84 60.63 -41.30
C LYS A 358 -43.12 60.44 -39.94
N ASP A 359 -42.29 61.37 -39.46
CA ASP A 359 -41.36 61.07 -38.34
C ASP A 359 -41.14 62.19 -37.28
N GLN A 360 -41.92 63.27 -37.22
CA GLN A 360 -41.69 64.34 -36.22
C GLN A 360 -42.96 64.94 -35.57
N ALA A 361 -43.89 64.10 -35.12
CA ALA A 361 -44.98 64.57 -34.27
C ALA A 361 -44.54 64.61 -32.79
N GLY A 362 -44.06 65.76 -32.32
CA GLY A 362 -43.77 66.00 -30.90
C GLY A 362 -45.04 66.13 -30.03
N PRO A 363 -44.93 66.03 -28.69
CA PRO A 363 -46.06 66.08 -27.75
C PRO A 363 -46.91 67.36 -27.86
N ASP A 364 -46.31 68.48 -28.26
CA ASP A 364 -46.99 69.77 -28.42
C ASP A 364 -48.06 69.74 -29.54
N ASN A 365 -47.87 68.89 -30.56
CA ASN A 365 -48.82 68.76 -31.65
C ASN A 365 -50.08 68.03 -31.19
N ALA A 366 -49.95 67.01 -30.33
CA ALA A 366 -51.09 66.27 -29.80
C ALA A 366 -51.96 67.15 -28.88
N GLU A 367 -51.35 68.03 -28.09
CA GLU A 367 -52.06 69.00 -27.26
C GLU A 367 -52.81 70.03 -28.12
N PHE A 368 -52.21 70.49 -29.23
CA PHE A 368 -52.87 71.35 -30.21
C PHE A 368 -54.14 70.69 -30.80
N PHE A 369 -54.08 69.43 -31.25
CA PHE A 369 -55.29 68.73 -31.75
C PHE A 369 -56.35 68.57 -30.67
N ARG A 370 -55.95 68.22 -29.44
CA ARG A 370 -56.89 68.06 -28.32
C ARG A 370 -57.64 69.36 -28.03
N LYS A 371 -56.92 70.49 -28.02
CA LYS A 371 -57.50 71.82 -27.82
C LYS A 371 -58.43 72.22 -28.96
N VAL A 372 -57.98 72.06 -30.21
CA VAL A 372 -58.74 72.49 -31.38
C VAL A 372 -59.99 71.63 -31.61
N ILE A 373 -59.94 70.32 -31.35
CA ILE A 373 -61.13 69.45 -31.36
C ILE A 373 -62.10 69.85 -30.24
N GLY A 374 -61.59 70.14 -29.02
CA GLY A 374 -62.39 70.65 -27.92
C GLY A 374 -63.14 71.93 -28.28
N ASP A 375 -62.48 72.87 -28.96
CA ASP A 375 -63.08 74.12 -29.42
C ASP A 375 -64.12 73.89 -30.54
N LEU A 376 -63.92 72.91 -31.43
CA LEU A 376 -64.86 72.57 -32.53
C LEU A 376 -66.22 72.05 -32.00
N TYR A 377 -66.18 71.25 -30.93
CA TYR A 377 -67.34 70.54 -30.36
C TYR A 377 -68.08 71.28 -29.24
N SER A 378 -67.59 72.45 -28.79
CA SER A 378 -68.35 73.29 -27.86
C SER A 378 -69.38 74.15 -28.63
N GLU A 379 -70.70 73.99 -28.37
CA GLU A 379 -71.72 74.97 -28.79
C GLU A 379 -73.03 74.94 -27.96
N VAL A 380 -73.45 76.14 -27.54
CA VAL A 380 -74.81 76.71 -27.38
C VAL A 380 -75.94 75.78 -26.89
N HIS A 381 -75.96 75.49 -25.58
CA HIS A 381 -77.10 75.72 -24.67
C HIS A 381 -76.72 75.34 -23.24
N ASP A 382 -77.09 76.22 -22.31
CA ASP A 382 -77.27 76.04 -20.86
C ASP A 382 -76.10 75.56 -19.98
N SER A 383 -75.94 76.30 -18.90
CA SER A 383 -75.07 76.03 -17.76
C SER A 383 -75.62 74.93 -16.88
N SER A 384 -74.92 73.80 -16.76
CA SER A 384 -74.73 73.07 -15.47
C SER A 384 -74.00 71.74 -15.69
N GLU A 385 -73.02 71.47 -14.82
CA GLU A 385 -72.55 70.15 -14.35
C GLU A 385 -72.01 69.16 -15.43
N VAL A 386 -70.77 68.66 -15.41
CA VAL A 386 -69.99 68.09 -14.29
C VAL A 386 -68.50 68.08 -14.67
N LEU A 387 -67.66 68.59 -13.76
CA LEU A 387 -66.23 68.30 -13.65
C LEU A 387 -66.03 66.94 -12.95
N LYS A 388 -65.09 66.13 -13.46
CA LYS A 388 -64.03 65.37 -12.74
C LYS A 388 -63.66 64.09 -13.49
N ASP A 389 -62.41 63.96 -13.93
CA ASP A 389 -61.45 62.97 -13.39
C ASP A 389 -60.05 63.13 -14.01
N ASP A 390 -59.26 64.08 -13.50
CA ASP A 390 -57.81 64.20 -13.79
C ASP A 390 -56.98 63.83 -12.54
N ARG A 391 -57.29 62.70 -11.87
CA ARG A 391 -56.53 62.27 -10.67
C ARG A 391 -55.98 60.85 -10.69
N LYS A 392 -55.65 60.29 -11.87
CA LYS A 392 -54.92 59.01 -11.97
C LYS A 392 -53.49 59.08 -12.50
N GLU A 393 -53.11 60.09 -13.28
CA GLU A 393 -51.78 60.07 -13.94
C GLU A 393 -50.58 60.53 -13.08
N GLU A 394 -50.81 61.22 -11.95
CA GLU A 394 -49.69 61.72 -11.14
C GLU A 394 -49.17 60.71 -10.10
N LYS A 395 -49.92 59.63 -9.82
CA LYS A 395 -49.54 58.64 -8.78
C LYS A 395 -48.52 57.63 -9.29
N ASP A 396 -48.54 57.29 -10.58
CA ASP A 396 -47.62 56.29 -11.15
C ASP A 396 -46.25 56.87 -11.54
N ARG A 397 -46.18 58.14 -11.97
CA ARG A 397 -44.89 58.84 -12.18
C ARG A 397 -44.10 59.05 -10.89
N LYS A 398 -44.78 59.37 -9.77
CA LYS A 398 -44.13 59.48 -8.44
C LYS A 398 -43.70 58.12 -7.87
N LYS A 399 -44.36 57.02 -8.25
CA LYS A 399 -44.00 55.66 -7.82
C LYS A 399 -42.75 55.16 -8.55
N TRP A 400 -42.65 55.37 -9.87
CA TRP A 400 -41.47 55.03 -10.66
C TRP A 400 -40.26 55.92 -10.37
N GLY A 401 -40.46 57.23 -10.16
CA GLY A 401 -39.39 58.15 -9.78
C GLY A 401 -38.73 57.80 -8.43
N LYS A 402 -39.51 57.33 -7.44
CA LYS A 402 -38.97 56.86 -6.15
C LYS A 402 -38.26 55.50 -6.23
N VAL A 403 -38.65 54.62 -7.16
CA VAL A 403 -38.00 53.32 -7.39
C VAL A 403 -36.64 53.52 -8.08
N VAL A 404 -36.55 54.40 -9.08
CA VAL A 404 -35.30 54.70 -9.78
C VAL A 404 -34.29 55.43 -8.87
N LEU A 405 -34.75 56.33 -7.99
CA LEU A 405 -33.89 56.99 -6.98
C LEU A 405 -33.40 56.03 -5.90
N LYS A 406 -34.24 55.09 -5.42
CA LYS A 406 -33.82 54.05 -4.46
C LYS A 406 -32.83 53.04 -5.05
N ILE A 407 -32.97 52.68 -6.33
CA ILE A 407 -32.01 51.80 -7.02
C ILE A 407 -30.66 52.50 -7.20
N LYS A 408 -30.65 53.83 -7.40
CA LYS A 408 -29.43 54.62 -7.56
C LYS A 408 -28.71 54.87 -6.23
N GLU A 409 -29.43 55.06 -5.12
CA GLU A 409 -28.87 55.18 -3.76
C GLU A 409 -28.38 53.82 -3.21
N LEU A 410 -29.04 52.70 -3.54
CA LEU A 410 -28.58 51.36 -3.17
C LEU A 410 -27.27 50.97 -3.87
N LYS A 411 -27.04 51.42 -5.11
CA LYS A 411 -25.81 51.13 -5.85
C LYS A 411 -24.59 51.92 -5.34
N SER A 412 -24.80 53.03 -4.63
CA SER A 412 -23.73 53.90 -4.08
C SER A 412 -23.30 53.56 -2.65
N LEU A 413 -23.95 52.60 -1.98
CA LEU A 413 -23.70 52.25 -0.57
C LEU A 413 -22.98 50.90 -0.35
N PHE A 414 -22.59 50.18 -1.41
CA PHE A 414 -21.85 48.91 -1.29
C PHE A 414 -20.44 49.02 -1.86
N PRO A 415 -19.37 48.85 -1.04
CA PRO A 415 -18.05 48.51 -1.56
C PRO A 415 -18.10 47.07 -2.11
N ASP A 416 -17.32 46.79 -3.15
CA ASP A 416 -17.20 45.47 -3.76
C ASP A 416 -16.88 44.40 -2.69
N GLY A 417 -17.90 43.64 -2.23
CA GLY A 417 -17.70 42.48 -1.35
C GLY A 417 -18.54 42.36 -0.07
N LEU A 418 -19.83 42.71 -0.07
CA LEU A 418 -20.75 42.30 1.02
C LEU A 418 -21.89 41.40 0.51
N GLY A 419 -22.01 40.22 1.12
CA GLY A 419 -22.95 39.18 0.73
C GLY A 419 -24.37 39.40 1.27
N ALA A 420 -25.35 38.83 0.57
CA ALA A 420 -26.79 39.00 0.77
C ALA A 420 -27.33 38.80 2.21
N LYS A 421 -26.55 38.17 3.09
CA LYS A 421 -26.91 37.91 4.49
C LYS A 421 -26.93 39.18 5.35
N ASP A 422 -26.02 40.12 5.10
CA ASP A 422 -25.98 41.39 5.85
C ASP A 422 -27.10 42.35 5.41
N ILE A 423 -27.57 42.20 4.18
CA ILE A 423 -28.70 42.97 3.61
C ILE A 423 -30.03 42.48 4.19
N ALA A 424 -30.18 41.18 4.42
CA ALA A 424 -31.36 40.60 5.04
C ALA A 424 -31.51 41.03 6.52
N ASP A 425 -30.40 41.14 7.26
CA ASP A 425 -30.43 41.54 8.67
C ASP A 425 -30.83 43.03 8.86
N LEU A 426 -30.43 43.90 7.92
CA LEU A 426 -30.80 45.33 7.88
C LEU A 426 -32.29 45.55 7.56
N ILE A 427 -32.87 44.73 6.69
CA ILE A 427 -34.30 44.83 6.33
C ILE A 427 -35.20 44.33 7.48
N SER A 428 -34.72 43.41 8.32
CA SER A 428 -35.46 42.92 9.49
C SER A 428 -35.57 43.95 10.64
N LYS A 429 -34.60 44.87 10.74
CA LYS A 429 -34.55 45.93 11.78
C LYS A 429 -35.36 47.19 11.45
N LEU A 430 -35.99 47.24 10.28
CA LEU A 430 -36.79 48.37 9.80
C LEU A 430 -38.31 48.12 9.86
N LYS A 431 -38.75 47.17 10.69
CA LYS A 431 -40.17 46.87 10.95
C LYS A 431 -40.69 47.54 12.21
#